data_AF-A0AAJ4XQV1-F1
#
_entry.id   AF-A0AAJ4XQV1-F1
#
_cell.length_a   1.000
_cell.length_b   1.000
_cell.length_c   1.000
_cell.angle_alpha   90.00
_cell.angle_beta   90.00
_cell.angle_gamma   90.00
#
_symmetry.space_group_name_H-M   'P 1'
#
loop_
_entity.id
_entity.type
_entity.pdbx_description
1 polymer ?
#
loop_
_entity_poly.entity_id
_entity_poly.type
_entity_poly.pdbx_seq_one_letter_code
_entity_poly.pdbx_strand_id
1 'polypeptide(L)'
;MSLVTSPSRVAYILSSDLINYSDLLPSNQGRSSLVHSLAYHLDLLDLSMLDRDESDTEAGPSTVFEKQMLLTALNADPLSSGQSECGNRRRALVYPPKPATSQQLSSYHQESFVRQLSKLSDAEDVEHHSKRRKQAHSGSLSSTTLRTPSSLPSSSSSSSCADDGSDQESGNLRPSSSASGPSRSSGHKRINPERNQFGLTHDCPPFQGLSHHVSLIAGASMTAAELLAAGRADIAICWDGGRHHAKKDSASGFCYVNDVVLAILALRKPRKVTVTTTAPREEGLVEKVKGGKGEGSEKVVKKTMMKRIDRVLYLDLDLHWGDGVEEAFQTSPNVLTLSIHHFAPGFFPCYTPSSDAAKYGAPGSINADTGKGGTSFNIALNLGTSDDSLERVMMNTVEPLVQVWGAEMVVVQCGVDGLAGDPMAVWNLSARAYVKAIQRVLGWKKPTLLLGGGGYNSESAARVWTLLTAVCLNRFHDQTGKDGIGNGLAVKRTTHENVPIPLIEQKRQQQTDSNENQMERNKKEEPSLDRIGYETLIPDHKYWPNYDPEYTLDVPSGEMIDQNDQAHFEVIDRVFFKHIKNMSCSSTGFKSK
;
A
#
# COMPACT_ATOMS: atom_id res chain seq x y z
N MET A 1 0.54 -27.34 -6.97
CA MET A 1 0.33 -26.21 -6.04
C MET A 1 -1.16 -25.91 -5.99
N SER A 2 -1.67 -25.28 -4.94
CA SER A 2 -3.10 -24.95 -4.88
C SER A 2 -3.40 -24.01 -6.04
N LEU A 3 -4.25 -24.45 -6.97
CA LEU A 3 -4.88 -23.55 -7.92
C LEU A 3 -5.72 -22.55 -7.10
N VAL A 4 -5.74 -21.28 -7.51
CA VAL A 4 -6.64 -20.26 -6.93
C VAL A 4 -8.07 -20.78 -7.07
N THR A 5 -8.82 -20.75 -5.97
CA THR A 5 -10.21 -21.26 -5.99
C THR A 5 -11.12 -20.33 -6.81
N SER A 6 -12.27 -20.86 -7.25
CA SER A 6 -13.30 -20.07 -7.93
C SER A 6 -14.64 -20.29 -7.22
N PRO A 7 -15.19 -19.29 -6.52
CA PRO A 7 -14.65 -17.94 -6.33
C PRO A 7 -13.44 -17.91 -5.37
N SER A 8 -12.52 -16.95 -5.56
CA SER A 8 -11.33 -16.81 -4.71
C SER A 8 -11.67 -16.57 -3.24
N ARG A 9 -10.90 -17.12 -2.30
CA ARG A 9 -11.02 -16.77 -0.88
C ARG A 9 -10.17 -15.55 -0.59
N VAL A 10 -10.81 -14.49 -0.09
CA VAL A 10 -10.16 -13.21 0.19
C VAL A 10 -10.04 -13.02 1.69
N ALA A 11 -8.81 -12.91 2.18
CA ALA A 11 -8.50 -12.56 3.57
C ALA A 11 -8.18 -11.07 3.66
N TYR A 12 -8.65 -10.42 4.71
CA TYR A 12 -8.40 -9.02 5.00
C TYR A 12 -7.79 -8.91 6.41
N ILE A 13 -6.58 -8.37 6.54
CA ILE A 13 -5.91 -8.29 7.84
C ILE A 13 -6.28 -7.00 8.54
N LEU A 14 -6.91 -7.11 9.72
CA LEU A 14 -7.40 -5.94 10.45
C LEU A 14 -7.63 -6.24 11.94
N SER A 15 -7.30 -5.28 12.79
CA SER A 15 -7.72 -5.20 14.19
C SER A 15 -7.83 -3.73 14.63
N SER A 16 -8.48 -3.48 15.77
CA SER A 16 -8.53 -2.13 16.37
C SER A 16 -7.12 -1.56 16.62
N ASP A 17 -6.21 -2.39 17.14
CA ASP A 17 -4.85 -1.96 17.45
C ASP A 17 -4.07 -1.64 16.17
N LEU A 18 -4.24 -2.44 15.11
CA LEU A 18 -3.61 -2.15 13.82
C LEU A 18 -4.05 -0.77 13.31
N ILE A 19 -5.35 -0.46 13.38
CA ILE A 19 -5.88 0.86 12.98
C ILE A 19 -5.24 1.95 13.84
N ASN A 20 -5.37 1.83 15.16
CA ASN A 20 -4.96 2.85 16.11
C ASN A 20 -3.47 3.19 15.98
N TYR A 21 -2.59 2.19 15.86
CA TYR A 21 -1.14 2.43 15.75
C TYR A 21 -0.70 2.76 14.32
N SER A 22 -1.45 2.38 13.29
CA SER A 22 -1.18 2.82 11.91
C SER A 22 -1.53 4.29 11.71
N ASP A 23 -2.59 4.77 12.38
CA ASP A 23 -3.01 6.19 12.34
C ASP A 23 -2.03 7.15 13.02
N LEU A 24 -1.09 6.65 13.82
CA LEU A 24 -0.05 7.45 14.47
C LEU A 24 1.15 7.73 13.54
N LEU A 25 1.21 7.08 12.37
CA LEU A 25 2.32 7.28 11.44
C LEU A 25 2.37 8.75 10.95
N PRO A 26 3.45 9.50 11.18
CA PRO A 26 3.50 10.93 10.90
C PRO A 26 3.22 11.33 9.45
N SER A 27 3.58 10.49 8.47
CA SER A 27 3.41 10.80 7.06
C SER A 27 1.96 10.77 6.57
N ASN A 28 1.05 10.11 7.31
CA ASN A 28 -0.33 9.89 6.86
C ASN A 28 -1.23 9.53 8.05
N GLN A 29 -1.30 10.45 9.01
CA GLN A 29 -2.09 10.32 10.23
C GLN A 29 -3.58 10.13 9.91
N GLY A 30 -4.26 9.22 10.61
CA GLY A 30 -5.69 8.95 10.43
C GLY A 30 -6.08 8.20 9.14
N ARG A 31 -5.12 7.86 8.26
CA ARG A 31 -5.41 7.18 6.98
C ARG A 31 -5.97 5.77 7.20
N SER A 32 -5.52 5.03 8.20
CA SER A 32 -5.97 3.67 8.46
C SER A 32 -7.45 3.65 8.84
N SER A 33 -7.85 4.53 9.76
CA SER A 33 -9.26 4.71 10.12
C SER A 33 -10.12 5.00 8.88
N LEU A 34 -9.67 5.90 8.00
CA LEU A 34 -10.40 6.29 6.79
C LEU A 34 -10.59 5.12 5.82
N VAL A 35 -9.51 4.40 5.51
CA VAL A 35 -9.50 3.26 4.58
C VAL A 35 -10.43 2.16 5.06
N HIS A 36 -10.28 1.73 6.32
CA HIS A 36 -11.00 0.57 6.83
C HIS A 36 -12.46 0.88 7.13
N SER A 37 -12.75 2.10 7.61
CA SER A 37 -14.14 2.54 7.79
C SER A 37 -14.88 2.58 6.46
N LEU A 38 -14.27 3.10 5.39
CA LEU A 38 -14.89 3.13 4.06
C LEU A 38 -15.19 1.72 3.53
N ALA A 39 -14.21 0.81 3.62
CA ALA A 39 -14.40 -0.58 3.20
C ALA A 39 -15.51 -1.29 3.99
N TYR A 40 -15.62 -1.02 5.29
CA TYR A 40 -16.70 -1.55 6.13
C TYR A 40 -18.07 -1.04 5.71
N HIS A 41 -18.24 0.29 5.54
CA HIS A 41 -19.53 0.90 5.21
C HIS A 41 -20.01 0.55 3.79
N LEU A 42 -19.11 0.13 2.90
CA LEU A 42 -19.44 -0.43 1.57
C LEU A 42 -19.72 -1.94 1.59
N ASP A 43 -19.90 -2.53 2.77
CA ASP A 43 -20.22 -3.96 2.97
C ASP A 43 -19.16 -4.88 2.34
N LEU A 44 -17.87 -4.51 2.38
CA LEU A 44 -16.78 -5.32 1.83
C LEU A 44 -16.16 -6.29 2.84
N LEU A 45 -16.39 -6.09 4.13
CA LEU A 45 -15.71 -6.81 5.22
C LEU A 45 -16.64 -7.77 5.97
N ASP A 46 -16.21 -9.02 6.13
CA ASP A 46 -16.90 -10.04 6.93
C ASP A 46 -16.18 -10.26 8.27
N LEU A 47 -16.86 -9.88 9.36
CA LEU A 47 -16.35 -9.97 10.72
C LEU A 47 -16.71 -11.29 11.44
N SER A 48 -17.35 -12.25 10.76
CA SER A 48 -17.86 -13.49 11.37
C SER A 48 -16.78 -14.37 12.02
N MET A 49 -15.51 -14.21 11.64
CA MET A 49 -14.40 -14.90 12.32
C MET A 49 -14.22 -14.45 13.77
N LEU A 50 -14.61 -13.22 14.10
CA LEU A 50 -14.49 -12.64 15.44
C LEU A 50 -15.67 -13.01 16.35
N ASP A 51 -16.68 -13.71 15.83
CA ASP A 51 -17.83 -14.21 16.60
C ASP A 51 -17.59 -15.62 17.18
N ARG A 52 -16.46 -16.26 16.86
CA ARG A 52 -16.17 -17.63 17.27
C ARG A 52 -15.67 -17.62 18.71
N ASP A 53 -16.42 -18.26 19.62
CA ASP A 53 -15.90 -18.62 20.93
C ASP A 53 -14.78 -19.65 20.73
N GLU A 54 -13.52 -19.29 20.98
CA GLU A 54 -12.48 -20.29 21.16
C GLU A 54 -12.71 -20.97 22.53
N SER A 55 -13.66 -21.91 22.57
CA SER A 55 -13.67 -22.94 23.59
C SER A 55 -12.40 -23.79 23.40
N ASP A 56 -11.54 -23.80 24.41
CA ASP A 56 -10.28 -24.55 24.53
C ASP A 56 -9.01 -23.86 23.98
N THR A 57 -8.55 -22.78 24.62
CA THR A 57 -7.16 -22.67 25.15
C THR A 57 -6.95 -21.35 25.92
N GLU A 58 -6.04 -21.38 26.88
CA GLU A 58 -5.87 -20.38 27.96
C GLU A 58 -5.46 -18.97 27.49
N ALA A 59 -6.11 -17.97 28.11
CA ALA A 59 -5.69 -16.57 28.31
C ALA A 59 -5.54 -15.67 27.06
N GLY A 60 -6.67 -15.29 26.45
CA GLY A 60 -6.79 -14.11 25.57
C GLY A 60 -8.09 -13.33 25.86
N PRO A 61 -8.22 -12.05 25.46
CA PRO A 61 -9.49 -11.35 25.50
C PRO A 61 -10.55 -12.11 24.66
N SER A 62 -11.80 -12.14 25.10
CA SER A 62 -12.86 -12.81 24.36
C SER A 62 -12.99 -12.24 22.94
N THR A 63 -13.13 -13.07 21.92
CA THR A 63 -13.28 -12.67 20.51
C THR A 63 -14.41 -11.66 20.28
N VAL A 64 -15.49 -11.76 21.06
CA VAL A 64 -16.60 -10.78 21.10
C VAL A 64 -16.13 -9.37 21.48
N PHE A 65 -15.21 -9.24 22.43
CA PHE A 65 -14.63 -7.97 22.84
C PHE A 65 -13.75 -7.36 21.74
N GLU A 66 -12.96 -8.19 21.04
CA GLU A 66 -12.15 -7.74 19.90
C GLU A 66 -13.03 -7.20 18.76
N LYS A 67 -14.13 -7.89 18.46
CA LYS A 67 -15.12 -7.40 17.47
C LYS A 67 -15.70 -6.05 17.88
N GLN A 68 -16.07 -5.89 19.14
CA GLN A 68 -16.61 -4.62 19.65
C GLN A 68 -15.60 -3.47 19.57
N MET A 69 -14.34 -3.74 19.90
CA MET A 69 -13.25 -2.77 19.77
C MET A 69 -13.02 -2.40 18.30
N LEU A 70 -13.04 -3.38 17.39
CA LEU A 70 -12.89 -3.13 15.97
C LEU A 70 -14.06 -2.31 15.41
N LEU A 71 -15.31 -2.63 15.74
CA LEU A 71 -16.47 -1.83 15.33
C LEU A 71 -16.37 -0.38 15.80
N THR A 72 -15.88 -0.17 17.03
CA THR A 72 -15.61 1.17 17.56
C THR A 72 -14.55 1.90 16.72
N ALA A 73 -13.44 1.22 16.39
CA ALA A 73 -12.37 1.80 15.58
C ALA A 73 -12.82 2.13 14.15
N LEU A 74 -13.72 1.31 13.58
CA LEU A 74 -14.37 1.53 12.28
C LEU A 74 -15.49 2.59 12.33
N ASN A 75 -15.79 3.15 13.51
CA ASN A 75 -16.91 4.05 13.75
C ASN A 75 -18.25 3.49 13.26
N ALA A 76 -18.42 2.18 13.38
CA ALA A 76 -19.66 1.47 13.11
C ALA A 76 -20.56 1.49 14.36
N ASP A 77 -21.87 1.67 14.19
CA ASP A 77 -22.81 1.55 15.30
C ASP A 77 -22.90 0.08 15.75
N PRO A 78 -22.51 -0.26 17.00
CA PRO A 78 -22.54 -1.63 17.51
C PRO A 78 -23.94 -2.21 17.60
N LEU A 79 -24.96 -1.34 17.70
CA LEU A 79 -26.38 -1.70 17.77
C LEU A 79 -27.02 -1.77 16.38
N SER A 80 -26.37 -1.18 15.36
CA SER A 80 -26.70 -1.53 13.99
C SER A 80 -26.25 -2.97 13.79
N SER A 81 -27.20 -3.89 13.88
CA SER A 81 -27.12 -5.22 13.31
C SER A 81 -27.13 -5.12 11.77
N GLY A 82 -26.33 -4.20 11.23
CA GLY A 82 -26.18 -3.86 9.82
C GLY A 82 -25.42 -4.92 9.02
N GLN A 83 -25.07 -6.06 9.63
CA GLN A 83 -25.18 -7.30 8.88
C GLN A 83 -26.67 -7.60 8.70
N SER A 84 -27.33 -6.77 7.88
CA SER A 84 -28.58 -7.12 7.21
C SER A 84 -28.47 -8.60 6.82
N GLU A 85 -29.59 -9.32 6.85
CA GLU A 85 -29.79 -10.61 6.16
C GLU A 85 -29.67 -10.41 4.63
N CYS A 86 -28.60 -9.75 4.19
CA CYS A 86 -28.30 -9.36 2.82
C CYS A 86 -27.62 -10.55 2.18
N GLY A 87 -28.42 -11.33 1.46
CA GLY A 87 -28.04 -12.60 0.89
C GLY A 87 -26.73 -12.57 0.11
N ASN A 88 -25.95 -13.64 0.26
CA ASN A 88 -24.91 -14.13 -0.66
C ASN A 88 -23.84 -13.14 -1.19
N ARG A 89 -23.74 -11.90 -0.68
CA ARG A 89 -22.72 -10.93 -1.11
C ARG A 89 -21.33 -11.40 -0.71
N ARG A 90 -20.40 -11.33 -1.66
CA ARG A 90 -19.00 -11.68 -1.40
C ARG A 90 -18.32 -10.60 -0.56
N ARG A 91 -17.76 -11.00 0.57
CA ARG A 91 -17.01 -10.16 1.49
C ARG A 91 -15.64 -10.77 1.77
N ALA A 92 -14.69 -9.94 2.14
CA ALA A 92 -13.36 -10.36 2.55
C ALA A 92 -13.40 -10.76 4.03
N LEU A 93 -12.92 -11.95 4.33
CA LEU A 93 -12.95 -12.48 5.68
C LEU A 93 -11.87 -11.80 6.53
N VAL A 94 -12.27 -11.15 7.61
CA VAL A 94 -11.34 -10.40 8.46
C VAL A 94 -10.56 -11.34 9.38
N TYR A 95 -9.24 -11.14 9.44
CA TYR A 95 -8.32 -11.84 10.32
C TYR A 95 -7.54 -10.85 11.18
N PRO A 96 -7.53 -11.00 12.51
CA PRO A 96 -6.69 -10.19 13.36
C PRO A 96 -5.20 -10.55 13.14
N PRO A 97 -4.31 -9.55 13.03
CA PRO A 97 -2.88 -9.78 12.92
C PRO A 97 -2.29 -10.26 14.24
N LYS A 98 -1.25 -11.09 14.16
CA LYS A 98 -0.39 -11.40 15.31
C LYS A 98 0.78 -10.42 15.34
N PRO A 99 0.99 -9.62 16.40
CA PRO A 99 2.15 -8.74 16.48
C PRO A 99 3.46 -9.50 16.30
N ALA A 100 4.38 -8.98 15.49
CA ALA A 100 5.66 -9.60 15.24
C ALA A 100 6.57 -9.53 16.47
N THR A 101 7.10 -10.67 16.87
CA THR A 101 8.11 -10.78 17.93
C THR A 101 9.46 -10.18 17.48
N SER A 102 10.30 -9.77 18.43
CA SER A 102 11.67 -9.30 18.12
C SER A 102 12.49 -10.33 17.34
N GLN A 103 12.25 -11.64 17.55
CA GLN A 103 12.88 -12.71 16.79
C GLN A 103 12.42 -12.74 15.33
N GLN A 104 11.12 -12.53 15.07
CA GLN A 104 10.58 -12.43 13.72
C GLN A 104 11.11 -11.19 13.00
N LEU A 105 11.14 -10.03 13.67
CA LEU A 105 11.73 -8.80 13.13
C LEU A 105 13.22 -9.00 12.78
N SER A 106 13.96 -9.67 13.67
CA SER A 106 15.39 -9.97 13.49
C SER A 106 15.68 -11.06 12.45
N SER A 107 14.66 -11.64 11.82
CA SER A 107 14.86 -12.56 10.68
C SER A 107 15.36 -11.83 9.43
N TYR A 108 15.14 -10.52 9.36
CA TYR A 108 15.72 -9.63 8.36
C TYR A 108 16.54 -8.52 9.03
N HIS A 109 15.93 -7.75 9.92
CA HIS A 109 16.56 -6.57 10.51
C HIS A 109 17.69 -6.94 11.46
N GLN A 110 18.71 -6.08 11.56
CA GLN A 110 19.77 -6.25 12.55
C GLN A 110 19.21 -6.11 13.96
N GLU A 111 19.68 -6.97 14.87
CA GLU A 111 19.19 -6.99 16.25
C GLU A 111 19.46 -5.67 17.00
N SER A 112 20.55 -4.97 16.68
CA SER A 112 20.85 -3.63 17.20
C SER A 112 19.78 -2.60 16.82
N PHE A 113 19.33 -2.63 15.57
CA PHE A 113 18.27 -1.75 15.07
C PHE A 113 16.91 -2.09 15.70
N VAL A 114 16.55 -3.38 15.75
CA VAL A 114 15.32 -3.83 16.42
C VAL A 114 15.30 -3.39 17.89
N ARG A 115 16.41 -3.58 18.61
CA ARG A 115 16.55 -3.12 20.00
C ARG A 115 16.41 -1.60 20.12
N GLN A 116 16.90 -0.82 19.16
CA GLN A 116 16.74 0.63 19.18
C GLN A 116 15.28 1.04 19.01
N LEU A 117 14.55 0.42 18.08
CA LEU A 117 13.12 0.66 17.87
C LEU A 117 12.30 0.32 19.13
N SER A 118 12.68 -0.74 19.86
CA SER A 118 12.07 -1.07 21.15
C SER A 118 12.42 -0.07 22.25
N LYS A 119 13.68 0.37 22.38
CA LYS A 119 14.07 1.31 23.47
C LYS A 119 13.35 2.65 23.42
N LEU A 120 12.98 3.10 22.22
CA LEU A 120 12.25 4.35 22.05
C LEU A 120 10.82 4.27 22.63
N SER A 121 10.30 3.07 22.97
CA SER A 121 9.08 2.95 23.78
C SER A 121 9.32 3.20 25.27
N ASP A 122 10.43 2.69 25.82
CA ASP A 122 10.67 2.71 27.28
C ASP A 122 11.01 4.11 27.81
N ALA A 123 11.61 4.96 26.97
CA ALA A 123 11.94 6.33 27.34
C ALA A 123 10.69 7.20 27.58
N GLU A 124 9.56 6.84 26.97
CA GLU A 124 8.30 7.58 27.06
C GLU A 124 7.49 7.18 28.32
N ASP A 125 7.55 5.92 28.74
CA ASP A 125 6.89 5.44 29.97
C ASP A 125 7.50 6.06 31.25
N VAL A 126 8.82 6.30 31.25
CA VAL A 126 9.54 6.91 32.38
C VAL A 126 9.25 8.41 32.51
N GLU A 127 9.12 9.14 31.40
CA GLU A 127 8.71 10.55 31.44
C GLU A 127 7.29 10.70 32.00
N HIS A 128 6.38 9.78 31.68
CA HIS A 128 5.00 9.80 32.15
C HIS A 128 4.87 9.51 33.65
N HIS A 129 5.73 8.65 34.21
CA HIS A 129 5.81 8.44 35.67
C HIS A 129 6.43 9.64 36.39
N SER A 130 7.41 10.33 35.81
CA SER A 130 8.03 11.50 36.42
C SER A 130 7.11 12.74 36.41
N LYS A 131 6.29 12.93 35.38
CA LYS A 131 5.30 14.02 35.28
C LYS A 131 4.10 13.80 36.21
N ARG A 132 3.60 12.56 36.34
CA ARG A 132 2.56 12.20 37.34
C ARG A 132 3.04 12.38 38.79
N ARG A 133 4.31 12.07 39.08
CA ARG A 133 4.88 12.23 40.43
C ARG A 133 5.12 13.70 40.81
N LYS A 134 5.37 14.58 39.82
CA LYS A 134 5.50 16.03 40.05
C LYS A 134 4.16 16.75 40.21
N GLN A 135 3.07 16.27 39.62
CA GLN A 135 1.71 16.80 39.86
C GLN A 135 1.11 16.35 41.21
N ALA A 136 1.61 15.27 41.82
CA ALA A 136 1.14 14.79 43.12
C ALA A 136 1.81 15.47 44.34
N HIS A 137 2.73 16.42 44.13
CA HIS A 137 3.49 17.08 45.21
C HIS A 137 3.34 18.60 45.29
N SER A 138 2.36 19.19 44.61
CA SER A 138 2.10 20.64 44.69
C SER A 138 0.67 21.01 45.10
N GLY A 139 0.11 20.30 46.09
CA GLY A 139 -1.19 20.63 46.67
C GLY A 139 -1.13 20.78 48.19
N SER A 140 -0.77 21.97 48.70
CA SER A 140 -1.20 22.44 50.03
C SER A 140 -0.97 23.95 50.25
N LEU A 141 -2.08 24.70 50.25
CA LEU A 141 -2.52 25.87 51.04
C LEU A 141 -1.52 26.82 51.76
N SER A 142 -1.61 28.14 51.49
CA SER A 142 -2.08 29.25 52.40
C SER A 142 -1.69 30.64 51.81
N SER A 143 -2.65 31.53 51.50
CA SER A 143 -3.21 32.67 52.28
C SER A 143 -2.46 34.03 52.19
N THR A 144 -3.15 35.04 51.61
CA THR A 144 -3.11 36.52 51.87
C THR A 144 -1.74 37.25 51.74
N THR A 145 -1.56 38.35 50.98
CA THR A 145 -1.91 39.74 51.34
C THR A 145 -1.64 40.75 50.18
N LEU A 146 -2.43 41.82 50.17
CA LEU A 146 -2.53 43.06 49.35
C LEU A 146 -1.26 43.74 48.75
N ARG A 147 -1.38 44.30 47.51
CA ARG A 147 -1.25 45.75 47.15
C ARG A 147 -1.22 46.01 45.61
N THR A 148 -1.86 47.10 45.19
CA THR A 148 -1.96 47.75 43.85
C THR A 148 -0.84 48.81 43.62
N PRO A 149 -0.79 49.63 42.53
CA PRO A 149 -0.85 49.41 41.05
C PRO A 149 0.23 50.25 40.25
N SER A 150 0.02 50.49 38.93
CA SER A 150 0.65 51.45 37.97
C SER A 150 1.81 50.92 37.09
N SER A 151 2.05 51.29 35.82
CA SER A 151 1.44 52.15 34.78
C SER A 151 2.17 51.91 33.44
N LEU A 152 1.50 52.15 32.31
CA LEU A 152 1.98 52.33 30.90
C LEU A 152 3.03 53.48 30.78
N PRO A 153 3.66 53.85 29.62
CA PRO A 153 3.24 53.63 28.21
C PRO A 153 4.33 53.47 27.12
N SER A 154 3.81 53.35 25.89
CA SER A 154 4.34 53.38 24.52
C SER A 154 5.15 54.61 24.08
N SER A 155 5.94 54.46 23.00
CA SER A 155 6.12 55.52 21.98
C SER A 155 6.60 54.99 20.62
N SER A 156 6.16 55.70 19.58
CA SER A 156 6.39 55.55 18.14
C SER A 156 7.22 56.72 17.60
N SER A 157 7.94 56.56 16.47
CA SER A 157 8.22 57.67 15.55
C SER A 157 8.70 57.22 14.16
N SER A 158 8.28 58.00 13.17
CA SER A 158 8.34 57.86 11.70
C SER A 158 9.45 58.68 11.01
N SER A 159 9.52 58.57 9.66
CA SER A 159 10.13 59.45 8.59
C SER A 159 11.38 58.86 7.91
N SER A 160 11.71 59.04 6.62
CA SER A 160 11.07 59.48 5.35
C SER A 160 12.09 59.33 4.17
N CYS A 161 11.59 59.33 2.92
CA CYS A 161 12.15 59.77 1.60
C CYS A 161 13.41 59.13 0.91
N ALA A 162 13.13 58.43 -0.22
CA ALA A 162 13.47 58.63 -1.67
C ALA A 162 14.89 58.90 -2.26
N ASP A 163 15.00 58.46 -3.54
CA ASP A 163 16.01 58.66 -4.65
C ASP A 163 17.34 57.89 -4.60
N ASP A 164 18.05 57.53 -5.70
CA ASP A 164 17.87 57.31 -7.16
C ASP A 164 19.26 56.80 -7.67
N GLY A 165 19.35 56.19 -8.86
CA GLY A 165 20.60 56.19 -9.64
C GLY A 165 21.31 54.86 -9.94
N SER A 166 21.53 54.63 -11.24
CA SER A 166 22.12 53.50 -11.96
C SER A 166 23.65 53.38 -11.89
N ASP A 167 24.20 52.21 -12.23
CA ASP A 167 25.11 52.03 -13.39
C ASP A 167 25.70 50.60 -13.50
N GLN A 168 25.88 50.16 -14.75
CA GLN A 168 26.56 48.93 -15.18
C GLN A 168 28.08 49.18 -15.30
N GLU A 169 28.93 48.20 -14.97
CA GLU A 169 29.96 47.69 -15.90
C GLU A 169 30.76 46.49 -15.37
N SER A 170 31.31 45.76 -16.35
CA SER A 170 31.97 44.45 -16.29
C SER A 170 33.43 44.52 -15.84
N GLY A 171 33.98 43.40 -15.33
CA GLY A 171 35.44 43.22 -15.26
C GLY A 171 35.95 42.13 -14.32
N ASN A 172 36.27 40.96 -14.88
CA ASN A 172 37.09 39.93 -14.22
C ASN A 172 38.50 40.46 -13.91
N LEU A 173 39.10 40.04 -12.78
CA LEU A 173 40.43 39.40 -12.66
C LEU A 173 40.81 39.16 -11.17
N ARG A 174 41.22 37.92 -10.87
CA ARG A 174 41.74 37.38 -9.58
C ARG A 174 43.16 37.94 -9.25
N PRO A 175 43.86 37.45 -8.20
CA PRO A 175 43.54 37.41 -6.76
C PRO A 175 44.66 38.10 -5.94
N SER A 176 44.37 38.55 -4.72
CA SER A 176 45.45 38.83 -3.76
C SER A 176 45.08 38.39 -2.34
N SER A 177 46.12 37.88 -1.70
CA SER A 177 46.20 37.13 -0.47
C SER A 177 45.91 37.95 0.79
N SER A 178 45.34 37.24 1.77
CA SER A 178 45.56 37.37 3.21
C SER A 178 45.33 38.75 3.86
N ALA A 179 44.17 38.90 4.50
CA ALA A 179 44.08 39.54 5.80
C ALA A 179 42.88 38.96 6.57
N SER A 180 43.20 38.37 7.71
CA SER A 180 42.32 37.69 8.65
C SER A 180 41.41 38.69 9.37
N GLY A 181 40.10 38.43 9.40
CA GLY A 181 39.12 39.10 10.26
C GLY A 181 37.92 38.19 10.52
N PRO A 182 37.42 38.05 11.75
CA PRO A 182 36.47 37.00 12.10
C PRO A 182 35.06 37.39 11.66
N SER A 183 34.59 36.82 10.55
CA SER A 183 33.16 36.84 10.24
C SER A 183 32.46 35.77 11.08
N ARG A 184 31.50 36.21 11.89
CA ARG A 184 30.60 35.34 12.65
C ARG A 184 29.79 34.51 11.66
N SER A 185 30.21 33.28 11.41
CA SER A 185 29.37 32.31 10.70
C SER A 185 28.22 31.91 11.62
N SER A 186 26.98 32.11 11.15
CA SER A 186 25.82 31.48 11.76
C SER A 186 25.99 29.97 11.63
N GLY A 187 26.42 29.34 12.71
CA GLY A 187 26.70 27.91 12.75
C GLY A 187 25.47 27.11 12.31
N HIS A 188 25.48 26.61 11.07
CA HIS A 188 24.74 25.40 10.78
C HIS A 188 25.35 24.32 11.66
N LYS A 189 24.62 23.92 12.71
CA LYS A 189 24.98 22.77 13.53
C LYS A 189 25.12 21.58 12.58
N ARG A 190 26.36 21.19 12.26
CA ARG A 190 26.63 19.89 11.65
C ARG A 190 26.05 18.84 12.57
N ILE A 191 25.05 18.11 12.07
CA ILE A 191 24.43 16.99 12.77
C ILE A 191 25.53 15.97 13.05
N ASN A 192 25.68 15.56 14.31
CA ASN A 192 26.65 14.54 14.70
C ASN A 192 26.27 13.21 14.00
N PRO A 193 27.12 12.63 13.12
CA PRO A 193 26.77 11.43 12.36
C PRO A 193 26.36 10.23 13.22
N GLU A 194 26.83 10.16 14.47
CA GLU A 194 26.42 9.11 15.43
C GLU A 194 24.93 9.20 15.83
N ARG A 195 24.28 10.36 15.68
CA ARG A 195 22.88 10.55 16.10
C ARG A 195 21.83 10.00 15.12
N ASN A 196 22.19 9.70 13.87
CA ASN A 196 21.26 9.15 12.88
C ASN A 196 21.67 7.77 12.34
N GLN A 197 22.43 7.00 13.13
CA GLN A 197 22.92 5.68 12.72
C GLN A 197 21.80 4.75 12.22
N PHE A 198 20.61 4.84 12.80
CA PHE A 198 19.46 4.00 12.50
C PHE A 198 18.42 4.65 11.57
N GLY A 199 18.73 5.81 10.98
CA GLY A 199 17.80 6.54 10.11
C GLY A 199 16.59 7.13 10.83
N LEU A 200 16.62 7.27 12.16
CA LEU A 200 15.47 7.69 12.99
C LEU A 200 15.41 9.22 13.17
N THR A 201 15.69 9.97 12.12
CA THR A 201 15.59 11.44 12.10
C THR A 201 15.01 11.90 10.78
N HIS A 202 14.63 13.17 10.67
CA HIS A 202 14.08 13.77 9.45
C HIS A 202 12.79 13.11 8.95
N ASP A 203 12.90 12.24 7.94
CA ASP A 203 11.78 11.53 7.31
C ASP A 203 11.23 10.43 8.21
N CYS A 204 12.04 9.81 9.08
CA CYS A 204 11.58 8.79 10.03
C CYS A 204 11.70 9.25 11.49
N PRO A 205 10.99 10.30 11.93
CA PRO A 205 11.05 10.75 13.32
C PRO A 205 10.39 9.71 14.24
N PRO A 206 10.92 9.47 15.45
CA PRO A 206 10.20 8.68 16.45
C PRO A 206 8.87 9.32 16.80
N PHE A 207 7.85 8.49 17.05
CA PHE A 207 6.52 8.94 17.47
C PHE A 207 5.96 7.99 18.53
N GLN A 208 4.97 8.49 19.27
CA GLN A 208 4.31 7.73 20.33
C GLN A 208 3.71 6.44 19.76
N GLY A 209 4.06 5.29 20.35
CA GLY A 209 3.57 3.99 19.89
C GLY A 209 4.36 3.38 18.72
N LEU A 210 5.50 3.94 18.33
CA LEU A 210 6.35 3.43 17.25
C LEU A 210 6.66 1.93 17.37
N SER A 211 6.97 1.43 18.58
CA SER A 211 7.29 0.00 18.78
C SER A 211 6.11 -0.92 18.46
N HIS A 212 4.90 -0.51 18.85
CA HIS A 212 3.66 -1.22 18.56
C HIS A 212 3.33 -1.14 17.07
N HIS A 213 3.48 0.04 16.45
CA HIS A 213 3.36 0.22 15.01
C HIS A 213 4.27 -0.76 14.25
N VAL A 214 5.57 -0.78 14.56
CA VAL A 214 6.54 -1.68 13.93
C VAL A 214 6.15 -3.15 14.09
N SER A 215 5.78 -3.57 15.30
CA SER A 215 5.40 -4.96 15.57
C SER A 215 4.11 -5.35 14.85
N LEU A 216 3.10 -4.49 14.85
CA LEU A 216 1.79 -4.75 14.25
C LEU A 216 1.85 -4.74 12.73
N ILE A 217 2.52 -3.78 12.10
CA ILE A 217 2.67 -3.72 10.63
C ILE A 217 3.39 -4.97 10.10
N ALA A 218 4.53 -5.32 10.70
CA ALA A 218 5.24 -6.55 10.33
C ALA A 218 4.39 -7.80 10.58
N GLY A 219 3.73 -7.86 11.73
CA GLY A 219 2.86 -8.96 12.11
C GLY A 219 1.68 -9.17 11.16
N ALA A 220 1.09 -8.07 10.69
CA ALA A 220 -0.03 -8.07 9.77
C ALA A 220 0.35 -8.65 8.40
N SER A 221 1.42 -8.14 7.78
CA SER A 221 1.90 -8.64 6.49
C SER A 221 2.38 -10.09 6.58
N MET A 222 3.02 -10.48 7.69
CA MET A 222 3.37 -11.88 7.96
C MET A 222 2.15 -12.79 8.13
N THR A 223 1.11 -12.32 8.83
CA THR A 223 -0.16 -13.06 9.00
C THR A 223 -0.83 -13.29 7.63
N ALA A 224 -0.87 -12.26 6.77
CA ALA A 224 -1.39 -12.36 5.41
C ALA A 224 -0.62 -13.40 4.57
N ALA A 225 0.72 -13.32 4.60
CA ALA A 225 1.60 -14.30 3.97
C ALA A 225 1.34 -15.72 4.48
N GLU A 226 1.17 -15.88 5.79
CA GLU A 226 0.93 -17.18 6.38
C GLU A 226 -0.39 -17.82 5.94
N LEU A 227 -1.45 -17.04 5.77
CA LEU A 227 -2.73 -17.50 5.25
C LEU A 227 -2.61 -17.98 3.80
N LEU A 228 -1.89 -17.25 2.94
CA LEU A 228 -1.64 -17.64 1.55
C LEU A 228 -0.83 -18.93 1.47
N ALA A 229 0.29 -19.01 2.19
CA ALA A 229 1.15 -20.18 2.16
C ALA A 229 0.54 -21.41 2.86
N ALA A 230 -0.47 -21.22 3.72
CA ALA A 230 -1.27 -22.31 4.28
C ALA A 230 -2.42 -22.74 3.36
N GLY A 231 -2.63 -22.02 2.25
CA GLY A 231 -3.79 -22.23 1.38
C GLY A 231 -5.11 -21.95 2.08
N ARG A 232 -5.14 -21.06 3.09
CA ARG A 232 -6.37 -20.59 3.76
C ARG A 232 -6.99 -19.39 3.03
N ALA A 233 -6.20 -18.67 2.25
CA ALA A 233 -6.63 -17.60 1.37
C ALA A 233 -6.00 -17.79 -0.01
N ASP A 234 -6.65 -17.24 -1.05
CA ASP A 234 -6.07 -17.13 -2.38
C ASP A 234 -5.64 -15.68 -2.67
N ILE A 235 -6.32 -14.72 -2.06
CA ILE A 235 -5.93 -13.30 -2.02
C ILE A 235 -5.87 -12.87 -0.56
N ALA A 236 -4.81 -12.21 -0.14
CA ALA A 236 -4.71 -11.60 1.20
C ALA A 236 -4.41 -10.11 1.06
N ILE A 237 -5.09 -9.28 1.86
CA ILE A 237 -5.02 -7.83 1.79
C ILE A 237 -4.53 -7.28 3.13
N CYS A 238 -3.53 -6.41 3.10
CA CYS A 238 -3.00 -5.70 4.27
C CYS A 238 -2.61 -4.26 3.88
N TRP A 239 -3.60 -3.35 3.86
CA TRP A 239 -3.40 -1.97 3.38
C TRP A 239 -2.49 -1.11 4.26
N ASP A 240 -2.32 -1.42 5.55
CA ASP A 240 -1.41 -0.66 6.42
C ASP A 240 0.08 -0.98 6.18
N GLY A 241 0.36 -2.12 5.55
CA GLY A 241 1.70 -2.58 5.18
C GLY A 241 2.26 -1.92 3.93
N GLY A 242 3.32 -2.50 3.37
CA GLY A 242 3.96 -1.99 2.15
C GLY A 242 5.12 -1.02 2.40
N ARG A 243 5.80 -1.12 3.55
CA ARG A 243 6.90 -0.26 3.98
C ARG A 243 8.21 -0.70 3.32
N HIS A 244 8.32 -0.43 2.03
CA HIS A 244 9.35 -0.99 1.14
C HIS A 244 10.76 -0.36 1.27
N HIS A 245 10.90 0.80 1.90
CA HIS A 245 12.19 1.51 1.97
C HIS A 245 13.10 1.09 3.12
N ALA A 246 12.54 0.54 4.21
CA ALA A 246 13.30 0.19 5.40
C ALA A 246 14.43 -0.79 5.04
N LYS A 247 15.63 -0.50 5.53
CA LYS A 247 16.83 -1.31 5.29
C LYS A 247 17.00 -2.34 6.39
N LYS A 248 18.05 -3.15 6.25
CA LYS A 248 18.40 -4.15 7.25
C LYS A 248 18.67 -3.51 8.62
N ASP A 249 19.29 -2.34 8.66
CA ASP A 249 19.78 -1.71 9.89
C ASP A 249 19.34 -0.25 10.08
N SER A 250 18.44 0.25 9.24
CA SER A 250 18.00 1.64 9.30
C SER A 250 16.58 1.83 8.77
N ALA A 251 15.88 2.81 9.35
CA ALA A 251 14.65 3.35 8.82
C ALA A 251 14.95 4.28 7.63
N SER A 252 14.01 4.40 6.69
CA SER A 252 14.13 5.28 5.52
C SER A 252 12.77 5.51 4.90
N GLY A 253 12.46 6.72 4.42
CA GLY A 253 11.25 7.02 3.65
C GLY A 253 9.96 6.62 4.38
N PHE A 254 9.78 7.06 5.63
CA PHE A 254 8.67 6.70 6.52
C PHE A 254 8.57 5.20 6.88
N CYS A 255 9.54 4.38 6.46
CA CYS A 255 9.55 2.95 6.71
C CYS A 255 10.51 2.63 7.86
N TYR A 256 9.96 2.21 9.00
CA TYR A 256 10.72 1.79 10.19
C TYR A 256 10.99 0.28 10.22
N VAL A 257 10.20 -0.49 9.48
CA VAL A 257 10.29 -1.95 9.35
C VAL A 257 9.97 -2.31 7.90
N ASN A 258 10.66 -3.32 7.35
CA ASN A 258 10.38 -3.81 6.01
C ASN A 258 9.44 -5.02 6.10
N ASP A 259 8.16 -4.75 6.29
CA ASP A 259 7.12 -5.79 6.41
C ASP A 259 6.96 -6.60 5.12
N VAL A 260 7.26 -6.00 3.97
CA VAL A 260 7.29 -6.67 2.66
C VAL A 260 8.32 -7.80 2.65
N VAL A 261 9.56 -7.51 3.05
CA VAL A 261 10.63 -8.51 3.13
C VAL A 261 10.27 -9.61 4.12
N LEU A 262 9.76 -9.24 5.30
CA LEU A 262 9.33 -10.20 6.33
C LEU A 262 8.19 -11.11 5.83
N ALA A 263 7.22 -10.57 5.09
CA ALA A 263 6.14 -11.32 4.47
C ALA A 263 6.66 -12.30 3.41
N ILE A 264 7.58 -11.88 2.53
CA ILE A 264 8.20 -12.76 1.52
C ILE A 264 9.00 -13.89 2.21
N LEU A 265 9.73 -13.59 3.28
CA LEU A 265 10.43 -14.61 4.07
C LEU A 265 9.44 -15.60 4.73
N ALA A 266 8.31 -15.11 5.25
CA ALA A 266 7.25 -15.95 5.82
C ALA A 266 6.56 -16.85 4.79
N LEU A 267 6.31 -16.34 3.57
CA LEU A 267 5.80 -17.11 2.43
C LEU A 267 6.74 -18.27 2.06
N ARG A 268 8.05 -17.99 2.06
CA ARG A 268 9.10 -18.95 1.65
C ARG A 268 9.55 -19.90 2.75
N LYS A 269 9.00 -19.78 3.97
CA LYS A 269 9.32 -20.68 5.09
C LYS A 269 8.84 -22.11 4.77
N PRO A 270 9.69 -23.14 4.88
CA PRO A 270 9.30 -24.52 4.61
C PRO A 270 8.15 -24.98 5.52
N ARG A 271 7.14 -25.67 4.96
CA ARG A 271 5.97 -26.17 5.70
C ARG A 271 5.78 -27.66 5.54
N LYS A 272 5.33 -28.33 6.60
CA LYS A 272 4.89 -29.73 6.54
C LYS A 272 3.53 -29.79 5.85
N VAL A 273 3.46 -30.51 4.74
CA VAL A 273 2.22 -30.80 4.02
C VAL A 273 2.00 -32.31 4.06
N THR A 274 0.89 -32.75 4.62
CA THR A 274 0.50 -34.16 4.61
C THR A 274 -0.37 -34.42 3.38
N VAL A 275 0.20 -35.17 2.44
CA VAL A 275 -0.52 -35.66 1.26
C VAL A 275 -1.13 -37.01 1.62
N THR A 276 -2.45 -37.10 1.51
CA THR A 276 -3.17 -38.36 1.68
C THR A 276 -3.43 -38.93 0.30
N THR A 277 -2.82 -40.07 -0.02
CA THR A 277 -3.04 -40.78 -1.28
C THR A 277 -3.75 -42.09 -0.99
N THR A 278 -4.87 -42.30 -1.69
CA THR A 278 -5.54 -43.60 -1.77
C THR A 278 -4.92 -44.38 -2.92
N ALA A 279 -4.21 -45.46 -2.62
CA ALA A 279 -3.64 -46.33 -3.64
C ALA A 279 -4.64 -47.44 -4.01
N PRO A 280 -4.90 -47.70 -5.31
CA PRO A 280 -5.58 -48.92 -5.74
C PRO A 280 -4.72 -50.14 -5.39
N ARG A 281 -5.36 -51.25 -5.05
CA ARG A 281 -4.66 -52.50 -4.73
C ARG A 281 -3.90 -52.98 -5.98
N GLU A 282 -2.60 -53.26 -5.86
CA GLU A 282 -1.89 -54.01 -6.90
C GLU A 282 -2.53 -55.40 -7.02
N GLU A 283 -3.09 -55.71 -8.18
CA GLU A 283 -3.49 -57.07 -8.54
C GLU A 283 -2.24 -57.89 -8.88
N GLY A 284 -1.47 -58.24 -7.86
CA GLY A 284 -0.44 -59.28 -7.93
C GLY A 284 -1.07 -60.63 -7.58
N LEU A 285 -0.87 -61.62 -8.45
CA LEU A 285 -1.37 -63.01 -8.37
C LEU A 285 -1.57 -63.53 -6.93
N VAL A 286 -2.82 -63.80 -6.56
CA VAL A 286 -3.14 -64.66 -5.41
C VAL A 286 -4.07 -65.77 -5.89
N GLU A 287 -3.57 -67.00 -5.78
CA GLU A 287 -4.33 -68.23 -5.98
C GLU A 287 -5.65 -68.21 -5.19
N LYS A 288 -6.72 -68.66 -5.86
CA LYS A 288 -8.05 -68.80 -5.28
C LYS A 288 -8.02 -69.73 -4.07
N VAL A 289 -8.11 -69.18 -2.87
CA VAL A 289 -8.61 -69.91 -1.69
C VAL A 289 -9.93 -69.30 -1.26
N LYS A 290 -10.95 -70.17 -1.19
CA LYS A 290 -12.35 -69.87 -0.90
C LYS A 290 -12.56 -69.42 0.54
N GLY A 291 -13.40 -68.40 0.71
CA GLY A 291 -14.31 -68.28 1.86
C GLY A 291 -13.88 -67.29 2.95
N GLY A 292 -14.39 -66.06 2.86
CA GLY A 292 -14.37 -65.10 3.96
C GLY A 292 -14.89 -63.73 3.52
N LYS A 293 -16.07 -63.32 4.00
CA LYS A 293 -16.55 -61.94 3.88
C LYS A 293 -15.69 -61.06 4.78
N GLY A 294 -14.68 -60.39 4.20
CA GLY A 294 -13.92 -59.33 4.86
C GLY A 294 -14.38 -57.98 4.34
N GLU A 295 -14.89 -57.12 5.23
CA GLU A 295 -15.07 -55.69 4.96
C GLU A 295 -13.72 -55.10 4.54
N GLY A 296 -13.63 -54.66 3.29
CA GLY A 296 -12.38 -54.18 2.70
C GLY A 296 -12.10 -52.74 3.12
N SER A 297 -11.17 -52.54 4.06
CA SER A 297 -10.65 -51.21 4.37
C SER A 297 -9.63 -50.77 3.31
N GLU A 298 -9.92 -49.65 2.63
CA GLU A 298 -9.01 -49.00 1.70
C GLU A 298 -7.71 -48.58 2.40
N LYS A 299 -6.56 -48.81 1.75
CA LYS A 299 -5.26 -48.44 2.32
C LYS A 299 -4.97 -46.95 2.08
N VAL A 300 -5.33 -46.13 3.07
CA VAL A 300 -5.03 -44.69 3.08
C VAL A 300 -3.56 -44.48 3.47
N VAL A 301 -2.73 -44.00 2.53
CA VAL A 301 -1.33 -43.68 2.80
C VAL A 301 -1.19 -42.18 3.04
N LYS A 302 -0.79 -41.79 4.26
CA LYS A 302 -0.48 -40.41 4.62
C LYS A 302 1.03 -40.19 4.54
N LYS A 303 1.49 -39.38 3.58
CA LYS A 303 2.90 -38.99 3.44
C LYS A 303 3.05 -37.51 3.78
N THR A 304 3.82 -37.22 4.82
CA THR A 304 4.19 -35.85 5.18
C THR A 304 5.47 -35.45 4.45
N MET A 305 5.44 -34.33 3.73
CA MET A 305 6.59 -33.75 3.03
C MET A 305 6.78 -32.29 3.39
N MET A 306 8.02 -31.81 3.36
CA MET A 306 8.31 -30.38 3.50
C MET A 306 8.14 -29.73 2.13
N LYS A 307 7.25 -28.74 2.02
CA LYS A 307 7.05 -27.95 0.82
C LYS A 307 7.54 -26.52 1.05
N ARG A 308 8.24 -25.98 0.05
CA ARG A 308 8.70 -24.59 0.01
C ARG A 308 8.09 -23.91 -1.22
N ILE A 309 7.83 -22.62 -1.11
CA ILE A 309 7.54 -21.76 -2.27
C ILE A 309 8.88 -21.30 -2.84
N ASP A 310 9.12 -21.65 -4.10
CA ASP A 310 10.42 -21.46 -4.73
C ASP A 310 10.54 -20.14 -5.48
N ARG A 311 9.44 -19.63 -6.05
CA ARG A 311 9.45 -18.40 -6.87
C ARG A 311 8.36 -17.42 -6.43
N VAL A 312 8.78 -16.35 -5.75
CA VAL A 312 7.91 -15.23 -5.37
C VAL A 312 8.21 -14.01 -6.24
N LEU A 313 7.18 -13.49 -6.90
CA LEU A 313 7.25 -12.20 -7.58
C LEU A 313 6.87 -11.09 -6.60
N TYR A 314 7.72 -10.07 -6.47
CA TYR A 314 7.39 -8.79 -5.85
C TYR A 314 7.22 -7.74 -6.95
N LEU A 315 6.00 -7.22 -7.09
CA LEU A 315 5.67 -6.12 -8.00
C LEU A 315 5.40 -4.86 -7.18
N ASP A 316 6.12 -3.79 -7.47
CA ASP A 316 5.99 -2.50 -6.79
C ASP A 316 5.38 -1.46 -7.73
N LEU A 317 4.23 -0.92 -7.32
CA LEU A 317 3.47 0.10 -8.06
C LEU A 317 3.49 1.47 -7.37
N ASP A 318 4.23 1.62 -6.26
CA ASP A 318 4.48 2.90 -5.62
C ASP A 318 5.18 3.87 -6.58
N LEU A 319 4.97 5.17 -6.37
CA LEU A 319 5.71 6.19 -7.11
C LEU A 319 7.23 6.05 -6.88
N HIS A 320 7.63 5.65 -5.68
CA HIS A 320 9.02 5.53 -5.28
C HIS A 320 9.60 4.16 -5.58
N TRP A 321 10.90 4.13 -5.90
CA TRP A 321 11.60 2.87 -6.13
C TRP A 321 11.63 2.02 -4.84
N GLY A 322 11.16 0.77 -4.93
CA GLY A 322 11.16 -0.26 -3.87
C GLY A 322 12.53 -0.79 -3.47
N ASP A 323 13.45 0.11 -3.20
CA ASP A 323 14.88 -0.08 -2.99
C ASP A 323 15.23 -1.02 -1.82
N GLY A 324 14.52 -0.95 -0.69
CA GLY A 324 14.79 -1.80 0.48
C GLY A 324 14.45 -3.27 0.23
N VAL A 325 13.37 -3.52 -0.52
CA VAL A 325 12.98 -4.87 -0.94
C VAL A 325 13.93 -5.40 -2.01
N GLU A 326 14.30 -4.56 -2.98
CA GLU A 326 15.32 -4.92 -3.99
C GLU A 326 16.65 -5.29 -3.33
N GLU A 327 17.18 -4.45 -2.45
CA GLU A 327 18.44 -4.71 -1.74
C GLU A 327 18.39 -6.04 -0.96
N ALA A 328 17.29 -6.30 -0.25
CA ALA A 328 17.11 -7.51 0.55
C ALA A 328 17.19 -8.79 -0.30
N PHE A 329 16.76 -8.73 -1.57
CA PHE A 329 16.64 -9.90 -2.44
C PHE A 329 17.56 -9.87 -3.66
N GLN A 330 18.42 -8.86 -3.82
CA GLN A 330 19.32 -8.67 -4.97
C GLN A 330 20.23 -9.89 -5.25
N THR A 331 20.52 -10.70 -4.22
CA THR A 331 21.33 -11.92 -4.35
C THR A 331 20.51 -13.20 -4.44
N SER A 332 19.18 -13.14 -4.32
CA SER A 332 18.30 -14.30 -4.32
C SER A 332 17.74 -14.61 -5.70
N PRO A 333 18.00 -15.78 -6.30
CA PRO A 333 17.41 -16.16 -7.59
C PRO A 333 15.92 -16.57 -7.49
N ASN A 334 15.39 -16.62 -6.26
CA ASN A 334 14.05 -17.13 -5.97
C ASN A 334 13.01 -16.03 -5.75
N VAL A 335 13.46 -14.78 -5.64
CA VAL A 335 12.59 -13.62 -5.48
C VAL A 335 12.91 -12.68 -6.63
N LEU A 336 11.92 -12.41 -7.46
CA LEU A 336 12.02 -11.42 -8.52
C LEU A 336 11.44 -10.12 -7.99
N THR A 337 12.25 -9.07 -7.94
CA THR A 337 11.80 -7.72 -7.58
C THR A 337 11.62 -6.91 -8.86
N LEU A 338 10.42 -6.39 -9.07
CA LEU A 338 10.08 -5.58 -10.22
C LEU A 338 9.39 -4.31 -9.74
N SER A 339 10.04 -3.16 -9.91
CA SER A 339 9.50 -1.87 -9.51
C SER A 339 9.25 -0.98 -10.72
N ILE A 340 8.06 -0.40 -10.79
CA ILE A 340 7.71 0.67 -11.72
C ILE A 340 7.64 1.94 -10.89
N HIS A 341 8.48 2.93 -11.19
CA HIS A 341 8.62 4.11 -10.32
C HIS A 341 9.12 5.32 -11.10
N HIS A 342 9.00 6.51 -10.50
CA HIS A 342 9.62 7.70 -11.03
C HIS A 342 11.12 7.68 -10.74
N PHE A 343 11.93 7.99 -11.75
CA PHE A 343 13.38 8.07 -11.61
C PHE A 343 13.90 9.38 -12.18
N ALA A 344 14.40 10.25 -11.30
CA ALA A 344 15.02 11.51 -11.69
C ALA A 344 16.14 11.90 -10.70
N PRO A 345 17.14 12.68 -11.12
CA PRO A 345 18.16 13.19 -10.22
C PRO A 345 17.54 13.96 -9.05
N GLY A 346 17.82 13.51 -7.82
CA GLY A 346 17.32 14.13 -6.59
C GLY A 346 15.92 13.68 -6.16
N PHE A 347 15.25 12.83 -6.94
CA PHE A 347 14.02 12.17 -6.50
C PHE A 347 14.35 11.00 -5.56
N PHE A 348 13.55 10.86 -4.49
CA PHE A 348 13.78 9.83 -3.48
C PHE A 348 13.42 8.43 -4.02
N PRO A 349 14.15 7.37 -3.63
CA PRO A 349 15.32 7.35 -2.78
C PRO A 349 16.60 7.78 -3.52
N CYS A 350 17.36 8.68 -2.89
CA CYS A 350 18.57 9.23 -3.47
C CYS A 350 19.77 8.32 -3.22
N TYR A 351 20.24 7.62 -4.25
CA TYR A 351 21.44 6.81 -4.20
C TYR A 351 22.64 7.46 -4.89
N THR A 352 23.83 7.08 -4.45
CA THR A 352 25.05 7.36 -5.19
C THR A 352 25.10 6.51 -6.47
N PRO A 353 25.73 7.00 -7.56
CA PRO A 353 25.92 6.22 -8.77
C PRO A 353 26.59 4.86 -8.50
N SER A 354 26.36 3.90 -9.40
CA SER A 354 26.94 2.55 -9.33
C SER A 354 28.46 2.59 -9.13
N SER A 355 28.98 1.67 -8.30
CA SER A 355 30.42 1.45 -8.14
C SER A 355 31.11 1.02 -9.44
N ASP A 356 30.34 0.52 -10.42
CA ASP A 356 30.79 0.19 -11.78
C ASP A 356 29.88 0.90 -12.80
N ALA A 357 29.97 2.24 -12.82
CA ALA A 357 29.18 3.09 -13.71
C ALA A 357 29.48 2.86 -15.22
N ALA A 358 30.57 2.17 -15.56
CA ALA A 358 30.88 1.79 -16.93
C ALA A 358 29.99 0.63 -17.42
N LYS A 359 29.52 -0.21 -16.48
CA LYS A 359 28.73 -1.40 -16.79
C LYS A 359 27.24 -1.22 -16.50
N TYR A 360 26.91 -0.52 -15.42
CA TYR A 360 25.54 -0.38 -14.94
C TYR A 360 25.16 1.09 -14.74
N GLY A 361 23.88 1.38 -14.98
CA GLY A 361 23.28 2.65 -14.60
C GLY A 361 23.22 2.82 -13.07
N ALA A 362 22.74 3.98 -12.63
CA ALA A 362 22.47 4.20 -11.21
C ALA A 362 21.43 3.17 -10.68
N PRO A 363 21.48 2.81 -9.39
CA PRO A 363 20.45 1.96 -8.77
C PRO A 363 19.03 2.52 -9.02
N GLY A 364 18.04 1.64 -9.23
CA GLY A 364 16.68 2.02 -9.63
C GLY A 364 16.54 2.43 -11.11
N SER A 365 17.62 2.74 -11.83
CA SER A 365 17.49 3.03 -13.26
C SER A 365 17.21 1.77 -14.08
N ILE A 366 16.71 1.97 -15.32
CA ILE A 366 16.45 0.89 -16.29
C ILE A 366 17.66 -0.03 -16.56
N ASN A 367 18.89 0.48 -16.40
CA ASN A 367 20.13 -0.26 -16.62
C ASN A 367 20.86 -0.60 -15.30
N ALA A 368 20.15 -0.58 -14.17
CA ALA A 368 20.69 -1.00 -12.88
C ALA A 368 21.18 -2.46 -12.90
N ASP A 369 22.07 -2.81 -11.97
CA ASP A 369 22.53 -4.19 -11.83
C ASP A 369 21.35 -5.10 -11.42
N THR A 370 21.09 -6.13 -12.23
CA THR A 370 20.02 -7.11 -11.98
C THR A 370 20.31 -8.05 -10.80
N GLY A 371 21.45 -7.86 -10.14
CA GLY A 371 21.91 -8.67 -9.03
C GLY A 371 22.46 -10.03 -9.47
N LYS A 372 23.04 -10.77 -8.51
CA LYS A 372 23.67 -12.08 -8.78
C LYS A 372 22.69 -13.12 -9.33
N GLY A 373 21.41 -12.99 -8.99
CA GLY A 373 20.34 -13.86 -9.48
C GLY A 373 19.78 -13.46 -10.85
N GLY A 374 20.06 -12.23 -11.32
CA GLY A 374 19.44 -11.67 -12.52
C GLY A 374 17.92 -11.48 -12.36
N THR A 375 17.46 -11.13 -11.16
CA THR A 375 16.05 -11.11 -10.78
C THR A 375 15.59 -9.78 -10.19
N SER A 376 16.42 -8.73 -10.24
CA SER A 376 16.02 -7.36 -9.89
C SER A 376 15.85 -6.52 -11.14
N PHE A 377 14.65 -5.95 -11.33
CA PHE A 377 14.27 -5.23 -12.53
C PHE A 377 13.57 -3.92 -12.18
N ASN A 378 13.90 -2.87 -12.93
CA ASN A 378 13.42 -1.53 -12.68
C ASN A 378 12.88 -0.90 -13.96
N ILE A 379 11.67 -0.35 -13.88
CA ILE A 379 11.01 0.38 -14.97
C ILE A 379 10.88 1.84 -14.53
N ALA A 380 11.88 2.62 -14.92
CA ALA A 380 11.95 4.05 -14.67
C ALA A 380 11.03 4.82 -15.63
N LEU A 381 9.99 5.48 -15.09
CA LEU A 381 9.08 6.35 -15.84
C LEU A 381 9.30 7.82 -15.49
N ASN A 382 8.98 8.69 -16.44
CA ASN A 382 9.17 10.13 -16.35
C ASN A 382 7.97 10.82 -15.68
N LEU A 383 8.08 12.14 -15.54
CA LEU A 383 7.04 13.00 -14.98
C LEU A 383 5.74 12.87 -15.79
N GLY A 384 4.60 12.97 -15.12
CA GLY A 384 3.28 12.98 -15.76
C GLY A 384 2.82 11.63 -16.31
N THR A 385 3.44 10.53 -15.90
CA THR A 385 3.00 9.17 -16.26
C THR A 385 1.49 9.04 -16.15
N SER A 386 0.85 8.71 -17.28
CA SER A 386 -0.59 8.56 -17.42
C SER A 386 -1.04 7.10 -17.24
N ASP A 387 -2.37 6.92 -17.13
CA ASP A 387 -3.01 5.60 -17.11
C ASP A 387 -2.59 4.71 -18.29
N ASP A 388 -2.52 5.29 -19.50
CA ASP A 388 -2.14 4.59 -20.72
C ASP A 388 -0.67 4.15 -20.69
N SER A 389 0.20 4.98 -20.13
CA SER A 389 1.62 4.66 -19.95
C SER A 389 1.83 3.50 -18.97
N LEU A 390 1.14 3.52 -17.82
CA LEU A 390 1.20 2.41 -16.86
C LEU A 390 0.60 1.14 -17.47
N GLU A 391 -0.54 1.23 -18.16
CA GLU A 391 -1.17 0.09 -18.84
C GLU A 391 -0.26 -0.50 -19.92
N ARG A 392 0.40 0.35 -20.72
CA ARG A 392 1.38 -0.09 -21.73
C ARG A 392 2.50 -0.90 -21.10
N VAL A 393 3.09 -0.39 -20.03
CA VAL A 393 4.19 -1.07 -19.31
C VAL A 393 3.72 -2.40 -18.73
N MET A 394 2.55 -2.41 -18.09
CA MET A 394 1.97 -3.63 -17.53
C MET A 394 1.73 -4.69 -18.60
N MET A 395 1.22 -4.31 -19.76
CA MET A 395 0.86 -5.23 -20.84
C MET A 395 2.07 -5.70 -21.67
N ASN A 396 2.97 -4.80 -22.04
CA ASN A 396 4.03 -5.08 -22.99
C ASN A 396 5.32 -5.55 -22.32
N THR A 397 5.51 -5.22 -21.05
CA THR A 397 6.78 -5.44 -20.34
C THR A 397 6.60 -6.39 -19.15
N VAL A 398 5.67 -6.06 -18.24
CA VAL A 398 5.48 -6.85 -17.00
C VAL A 398 4.87 -8.20 -17.30
N GLU A 399 3.77 -8.26 -18.06
CA GLU A 399 3.06 -9.51 -18.36
C GLU A 399 3.98 -10.57 -19.01
N PRO A 400 4.74 -10.28 -20.09
CA PRO A 400 5.63 -11.28 -20.69
C PRO A 400 6.75 -11.74 -19.74
N LEU A 401 7.29 -10.82 -18.92
CA LEU A 401 8.31 -11.14 -17.93
C LEU A 401 7.78 -12.15 -16.88
N VAL A 402 6.59 -11.88 -16.34
CA VAL A 402 5.95 -12.73 -15.33
C VAL A 402 5.62 -14.11 -15.90
N GLN A 403 5.13 -14.17 -17.14
CA GLN A 403 4.83 -15.43 -17.83
C GLN A 403 6.09 -16.29 -18.02
N VAL A 404 7.21 -15.70 -18.41
CA VAL A 404 8.47 -16.43 -18.63
C VAL A 404 9.13 -16.87 -17.33
N TRP A 405 9.14 -16.02 -16.30
CA TRP A 405 9.77 -16.36 -15.02
C TRP A 405 8.97 -17.41 -14.24
N GLY A 406 7.64 -17.44 -14.41
CA GLY A 406 6.78 -18.48 -13.89
C GLY A 406 6.61 -18.42 -12.37
N ALA A 407 6.17 -17.28 -11.85
CA ALA A 407 5.92 -17.06 -10.42
C ALA A 407 4.94 -18.09 -9.83
N GLU A 408 5.17 -18.49 -8.58
CA GLU A 408 4.28 -19.36 -7.80
C GLU A 408 3.33 -18.55 -6.92
N MET A 409 3.80 -17.40 -6.43
CA MET A 409 3.04 -16.43 -5.65
C MET A 409 3.46 -15.01 -6.01
N VAL A 410 2.55 -14.06 -5.79
CA VAL A 410 2.76 -12.65 -6.10
C VAL A 410 2.54 -11.83 -4.83
N VAL A 411 3.44 -10.89 -4.56
CA VAL A 411 3.27 -9.82 -3.59
C VAL A 411 3.24 -8.52 -4.38
N VAL A 412 2.18 -7.74 -4.21
CA VAL A 412 2.03 -6.44 -4.87
C VAL A 412 2.01 -5.35 -3.82
N GLN A 413 2.92 -4.40 -3.94
CA GLN A 413 2.85 -3.12 -3.24
C GLN A 413 1.95 -2.21 -4.07
N CYS A 414 0.89 -1.69 -3.45
CA CYS A 414 -0.14 -0.88 -4.10
C CYS A 414 -0.10 0.55 -3.57
N GLY A 415 1.08 1.15 -3.51
CA GLY A 415 1.30 2.56 -3.21
C GLY A 415 0.60 3.43 -4.25
N VAL A 416 -0.13 4.42 -3.76
CA VAL A 416 -1.03 5.27 -4.57
C VAL A 416 -0.62 6.73 -4.57
N ASP A 417 0.63 7.02 -4.20
CA ASP A 417 1.25 8.34 -4.29
C ASP A 417 1.58 8.78 -5.73
N GLY A 418 1.38 7.90 -6.71
CA GLY A 418 1.36 8.24 -8.13
C GLY A 418 0.05 8.84 -8.64
N LEU A 419 -1.00 8.89 -7.80
CA LEU A 419 -2.30 9.46 -8.17
C LEU A 419 -2.21 10.97 -8.43
N ALA A 420 -3.01 11.44 -9.37
CA ALA A 420 -3.28 12.86 -9.53
C ALA A 420 -3.86 13.44 -8.22
N GLY A 421 -3.35 14.60 -7.82
CA GLY A 421 -3.75 15.25 -6.56
C GLY A 421 -3.06 14.70 -5.30
N ASP A 422 -2.15 13.72 -5.43
CA ASP A 422 -1.24 13.39 -4.34
C ASP A 422 -0.22 14.53 -4.11
N PRO A 423 0.13 14.86 -2.85
CA PRO A 423 1.15 15.85 -2.53
C PRO A 423 2.51 15.66 -3.19
N MET A 424 2.87 14.43 -3.62
CA MET A 424 4.10 14.21 -4.38
C MET A 424 4.09 14.93 -5.73
N ALA A 425 2.91 15.05 -6.36
CA ALA A 425 2.69 15.81 -7.61
C ALA A 425 3.69 15.46 -8.74
N VAL A 426 3.97 14.17 -8.95
CA VAL A 426 4.94 13.69 -9.95
C VAL A 426 4.27 12.96 -11.12
N TRP A 427 3.32 12.08 -10.83
CA TRP A 427 2.57 11.33 -11.84
C TRP A 427 1.13 11.83 -11.94
N ASN A 428 0.41 11.32 -12.94
CA ASN A 428 -0.94 11.76 -13.28
C ASN A 428 -1.93 10.60 -13.36
N LEU A 429 -1.76 9.60 -12.50
CA LEU A 429 -2.57 8.39 -12.54
C LEU A 429 -3.96 8.63 -11.95
N SER A 430 -4.95 7.96 -12.51
CA SER A 430 -6.30 7.85 -11.95
C SER A 430 -6.48 6.53 -11.18
N ALA A 431 -7.60 6.38 -10.48
CA ALA A 431 -8.01 5.10 -9.90
C ALA A 431 -8.06 3.95 -10.94
N ARG A 432 -8.32 4.27 -12.21
CA ARG A 432 -8.42 3.28 -13.31
C ARG A 432 -7.10 2.58 -13.56
N ALA A 433 -5.97 3.28 -13.46
CA ALA A 433 -4.64 2.70 -13.67
C ALA A 433 -4.37 1.55 -12.67
N TYR A 434 -4.60 1.82 -11.38
CA TYR A 434 -4.41 0.83 -10.31
C TYR A 434 -5.42 -0.33 -10.41
N VAL A 435 -6.70 -0.05 -10.70
CA VAL A 435 -7.73 -1.09 -10.89
C VAL A 435 -7.34 -2.03 -12.04
N LYS A 436 -6.95 -1.50 -13.20
CA LYS A 436 -6.51 -2.30 -14.36
C LYS A 436 -5.27 -3.12 -14.04
N ALA A 437 -4.29 -2.54 -13.34
CA ALA A 437 -3.08 -3.24 -12.92
C ALA A 437 -3.40 -4.43 -12.01
N ILE A 438 -4.25 -4.25 -10.99
CA ILE A 438 -4.62 -5.34 -10.08
C ILE A 438 -5.52 -6.38 -10.77
N GLN A 439 -6.44 -5.98 -11.65
CA GLN A 439 -7.20 -6.93 -12.46
C GLN A 439 -6.26 -7.83 -13.30
N ARG A 440 -5.18 -7.25 -13.87
CA ARG A 440 -4.15 -8.00 -14.60
C ARG A 440 -3.45 -9.02 -13.70
N VAL A 441 -2.97 -8.56 -12.53
CA VAL A 441 -2.29 -9.43 -11.56
C VAL A 441 -3.17 -10.61 -11.14
N LEU A 442 -4.44 -10.34 -10.81
CA LEU A 442 -5.40 -11.39 -10.43
C LEU A 442 -5.78 -12.29 -11.62
N GLY A 443 -5.60 -11.80 -12.85
CA GLY A 443 -5.71 -12.55 -14.10
C GLY A 443 -4.66 -13.66 -14.23
N TRP A 444 -3.49 -13.53 -13.61
CA TRP A 444 -2.44 -14.57 -13.60
C TRP A 444 -2.82 -15.81 -12.79
N LYS A 445 -3.93 -15.75 -12.03
CA LYS A 445 -4.45 -16.84 -11.18
C LYS A 445 -3.37 -17.44 -10.27
N LYS A 446 -2.61 -16.55 -9.63
CA LYS A 446 -1.63 -16.89 -8.59
C LYS A 446 -2.17 -16.45 -7.22
N PRO A 447 -1.78 -17.13 -6.13
CA PRO A 447 -1.98 -16.59 -4.79
C PRO A 447 -1.30 -15.23 -4.68
N THR A 448 -2.05 -14.22 -4.23
CA THR A 448 -1.61 -12.82 -4.26
C THR A 448 -1.74 -12.17 -2.88
N LEU A 449 -0.66 -11.55 -2.41
CA LEU A 449 -0.66 -10.63 -1.28
C LEU A 449 -0.71 -9.20 -1.81
N LEU A 450 -1.70 -8.41 -1.40
CA LEU A 450 -1.77 -6.98 -1.67
C LEU A 450 -1.40 -6.21 -0.40
N LEU A 451 -0.42 -5.33 -0.53
CA LEU A 451 0.01 -4.40 0.51
C LEU A 451 -0.32 -2.97 0.06
N GLY A 452 -0.44 -2.06 1.03
CA GLY A 452 -0.55 -0.62 0.73
C GLY A 452 0.79 -0.03 0.30
N GLY A 453 1.17 1.08 0.93
CA GLY A 453 2.38 1.83 0.58
C GLY A 453 2.26 3.33 0.84
N GLY A 454 2.91 4.10 -0.04
CA GLY A 454 2.70 5.52 -0.23
C GLY A 454 1.25 5.86 -0.63
N GLY A 455 0.91 7.13 -0.53
CA GLY A 455 -0.44 7.67 -0.72
C GLY A 455 -0.72 8.69 0.38
N TYR A 456 -0.38 9.93 0.09
CA TYR A 456 -0.33 11.05 1.04
C TYR A 456 -1.57 11.96 0.91
N ASN A 457 -2.39 11.76 -0.13
CA ASN A 457 -3.81 12.09 -0.10
C ASN A 457 -4.60 10.90 0.47
N SER A 458 -4.92 10.95 1.76
CA SER A 458 -5.54 9.85 2.49
C SER A 458 -6.90 9.46 1.93
N GLU A 459 -7.70 10.43 1.50
CA GLU A 459 -9.02 10.26 0.92
C GLU A 459 -8.97 9.52 -0.41
N SER A 460 -8.06 9.93 -1.30
CA SER A 460 -7.80 9.23 -2.56
C SER A 460 -7.27 7.81 -2.34
N ALA A 461 -6.38 7.62 -1.36
CA ALA A 461 -5.90 6.30 -1.00
C ALA A 461 -7.04 5.38 -0.50
N ALA A 462 -7.93 5.90 0.36
CA ALA A 462 -9.10 5.17 0.83
C ALA A 462 -10.03 4.77 -0.31
N ARG A 463 -10.31 5.68 -1.26
CA ARG A 463 -11.12 5.40 -2.45
C ARG A 463 -10.51 4.27 -3.28
N VAL A 464 -9.23 4.38 -3.64
CA VAL A 464 -8.57 3.41 -4.51
C VAL A 464 -8.43 2.04 -3.84
N TRP A 465 -7.96 1.95 -2.60
CA TRP A 465 -7.82 0.66 -1.90
C TRP A 465 -9.18 -0.02 -1.64
N THR A 466 -10.25 0.75 -1.50
CA THR A 466 -11.62 0.21 -1.47
C THR A 466 -12.01 -0.39 -2.83
N LEU A 467 -11.74 0.32 -3.94
CA LEU A 467 -11.97 -0.21 -5.29
C LEU A 467 -11.16 -1.49 -5.55
N LEU A 468 -9.89 -1.52 -5.15
CA LEU A 468 -9.04 -2.71 -5.27
C LEU A 468 -9.59 -3.89 -4.43
N THR A 469 -10.14 -3.59 -3.26
CA THR A 469 -10.83 -4.60 -2.42
C THR A 469 -12.05 -5.17 -3.14
N ALA A 470 -12.86 -4.32 -3.78
CA ALA A 470 -14.01 -4.74 -4.58
C ALA A 470 -13.59 -5.58 -5.81
N VAL A 471 -12.45 -5.27 -6.45
CA VAL A 471 -11.85 -6.08 -7.52
C VAL A 471 -11.53 -7.48 -7.02
N CYS A 472 -10.88 -7.61 -5.86
CA CYS A 472 -10.56 -8.91 -5.25
C CYS A 472 -11.81 -9.76 -4.96
N LEU A 473 -12.91 -9.09 -4.59
CA LEU A 473 -14.20 -9.70 -4.30
C LEU A 473 -15.06 -9.96 -5.54
N ASN A 474 -14.57 -9.67 -6.74
CA ASN A 474 -15.34 -9.74 -7.99
C ASN A 474 -16.68 -8.99 -7.89
N ARG A 475 -16.65 -7.84 -7.19
CA ARG A 475 -17.77 -6.90 -7.03
C ARG A 475 -17.52 -5.58 -7.77
N PHE A 476 -16.31 -5.39 -8.30
CA PHE A 476 -16.00 -4.22 -9.11
C PHE A 476 -16.73 -4.25 -10.47
N HIS A 477 -17.27 -3.12 -10.90
CA HIS A 477 -17.89 -2.92 -12.20
C HIS A 477 -17.56 -1.53 -12.75
N ASP A 478 -17.27 -1.44 -14.04
CA ASP A 478 -17.10 -0.17 -14.75
C ASP A 478 -18.34 0.14 -15.60
N GLN A 479 -19.16 1.12 -15.18
CA GLN A 479 -20.31 1.61 -15.98
C GLN A 479 -19.89 2.59 -17.07
N THR A 480 -18.71 3.21 -16.96
CA THR A 480 -18.29 4.31 -17.82
C THR A 480 -17.93 3.85 -19.25
N GLY A 481 -17.77 2.54 -19.48
CA GLY A 481 -17.43 1.96 -20.79
C GLY A 481 -18.61 1.51 -21.68
N LYS A 482 -19.87 1.55 -21.23
CA LYS A 482 -21.01 1.02 -22.00
C LYS A 482 -21.68 1.98 -22.98
N ASP A 483 -21.32 3.27 -22.96
CA ASP A 483 -21.81 4.25 -23.94
C ASP A 483 -20.84 4.49 -25.11
N GLY A 484 -19.69 3.81 -25.15
CA GLY A 484 -18.63 4.07 -26.12
C GLY A 484 -18.30 2.98 -27.15
N ILE A 485 -18.61 1.70 -26.89
CA ILE A 485 -18.24 0.60 -27.82
C ILE A 485 -19.36 -0.45 -27.85
N GLY A 486 -20.42 -0.14 -28.61
CA GLY A 486 -21.48 -1.07 -28.97
C GLY A 486 -21.40 -1.41 -30.46
N ASN A 487 -21.25 -2.71 -30.74
CA ASN A 487 -21.31 -3.38 -32.04
C ASN A 487 -22.04 -2.63 -33.17
N GLY A 488 -21.42 -2.63 -34.34
CA GLY A 488 -22.01 -2.18 -35.59
C GLY A 488 -23.36 -2.83 -35.88
N LEU A 489 -24.41 -2.02 -35.79
CA LEU A 489 -25.68 -2.20 -36.48
C LEU A 489 -26.09 -0.80 -36.95
N ALA A 490 -26.14 -0.65 -38.27
CA ALA A 490 -26.45 0.59 -38.95
C ALA A 490 -27.80 1.15 -38.51
N VAL A 491 -27.79 2.24 -37.74
CA VAL A 491 -28.98 3.06 -37.53
C VAL A 491 -29.04 4.12 -38.63
N LYS A 492 -30.03 3.97 -39.51
CA LYS A 492 -30.39 4.94 -40.54
C LYS A 492 -30.59 6.32 -39.91
N ARG A 493 -29.79 7.29 -40.35
CA ARG A 493 -30.08 8.72 -40.17
C ARG A 493 -31.42 9.04 -40.81
N THR A 494 -32.38 9.50 -40.01
CA THR A 494 -33.51 10.28 -40.50
C THR A 494 -33.27 11.74 -40.13
N THR A 495 -33.33 12.58 -41.15
CA THR A 495 -33.11 14.01 -41.12
C THR A 495 -34.34 14.71 -40.54
N HIS A 496 -34.20 15.45 -39.44
CA HIS A 496 -35.08 16.57 -39.14
C HIS A 496 -34.25 17.75 -38.62
N GLU A 497 -34.55 18.91 -39.19
CA GLU A 497 -33.82 20.18 -39.09
C GLU A 497 -33.78 20.72 -37.66
N ASN A 498 -32.58 21.10 -37.20
CA ASN A 498 -32.37 21.85 -35.97
C ASN A 498 -32.56 23.36 -36.24
N VAL A 499 -33.55 23.97 -35.59
CA VAL A 499 -33.61 25.42 -35.40
C VAL A 499 -33.22 25.72 -33.94
N PRO A 500 -32.23 26.58 -33.66
CA PRO A 500 -31.84 26.91 -32.28
C PRO A 500 -32.88 27.80 -31.59
N ILE A 501 -33.25 27.47 -30.35
CA ILE A 501 -34.14 28.27 -29.50
C ILE A 501 -33.34 29.44 -28.88
N PRO A 502 -33.88 30.68 -28.82
CA PRO A 502 -33.17 31.84 -28.27
C PRO A 502 -32.90 31.76 -26.75
N LEU A 503 -31.75 32.30 -26.33
CA LEU A 503 -31.21 32.32 -24.95
C LEU A 503 -32.16 32.87 -23.85
N ILE A 504 -33.21 33.60 -24.23
CA ILE A 504 -34.18 34.18 -23.28
C ILE A 504 -35.15 33.11 -22.76
N GLU A 505 -35.45 32.08 -23.55
CA GLU A 505 -36.29 30.95 -23.14
C GLU A 505 -35.54 29.94 -22.26
N GLN A 506 -34.24 29.76 -22.50
CA GLN A 506 -33.37 28.91 -21.67
C GLN A 506 -33.23 29.45 -20.24
N LYS A 507 -33.15 30.78 -20.06
CA LYS A 507 -33.07 31.41 -18.73
C LYS A 507 -34.38 31.34 -17.94
N ARG A 508 -35.53 31.23 -18.61
CA ARG A 508 -36.84 31.14 -17.95
C ARG A 508 -37.12 29.73 -17.42
N GLN A 509 -36.61 28.70 -18.09
CA GLN A 509 -36.69 27.31 -17.62
C GLN A 509 -35.72 27.02 -16.45
N GLN A 510 -34.58 27.72 -16.37
CA GLN A 510 -33.63 27.57 -15.25
C GLN A 510 -34.11 28.23 -13.94
N GLN A 511 -35.09 29.13 -13.98
CA GLN A 511 -35.59 29.83 -12.79
C GLN A 511 -36.83 29.20 -12.12
N THR A 512 -37.41 28.16 -12.70
CA THR A 512 -38.59 27.46 -12.11
C THR A 512 -38.28 26.08 -11.53
N ASP A 513 -37.06 25.57 -11.71
CA ASP A 513 -36.65 24.25 -11.21
C ASP A 513 -35.66 24.29 -10.04
N SER A 514 -35.48 25.45 -9.40
CA SER A 514 -34.56 25.62 -8.27
C SER A 514 -35.28 25.50 -6.93
N ASN A 515 -34.91 24.47 -6.16
CA ASN A 515 -34.83 24.39 -4.70
C ASN A 515 -35.83 23.55 -3.88
N GLU A 516 -36.87 22.91 -4.44
CA GLU A 516 -37.72 22.01 -3.62
C GLU A 516 -37.81 20.56 -4.14
N ASN A 517 -37.63 20.30 -5.44
CA ASN A 517 -37.85 18.96 -6.01
C ASN A 517 -36.60 18.09 -6.18
N GLN A 518 -35.38 18.62 -5.97
CA GLN A 518 -34.14 17.82 -6.08
C GLN A 518 -33.78 17.13 -4.74
N MET A 519 -34.18 17.74 -3.62
CA MET A 519 -33.92 17.19 -2.28
C MET A 519 -34.91 16.06 -1.90
N GLU A 520 -36.14 16.08 -2.44
CA GLU A 520 -37.12 15.01 -2.21
C GLU A 520 -36.96 13.80 -3.16
N ARG A 521 -36.33 13.98 -4.34
CA ARG A 521 -36.08 12.85 -5.27
C ARG A 521 -34.92 11.95 -4.86
N ASN A 522 -33.98 12.43 -4.06
CA ASN A 522 -32.85 11.64 -3.55
C ASN A 522 -33.19 10.79 -2.31
N LYS A 523 -34.47 10.74 -1.90
CA LYS A 523 -34.93 9.94 -0.75
C LYS A 523 -35.45 8.54 -1.10
N LYS A 524 -35.23 8.04 -2.33
CA LYS A 524 -35.71 6.71 -2.74
C LYS A 524 -34.64 5.95 -3.51
N GLU A 525 -34.32 4.79 -2.97
CA GLU A 525 -33.30 3.79 -3.36
C GLU A 525 -31.89 4.06 -2.82
N GLU A 526 -31.59 3.45 -1.65
CA GLU A 526 -30.20 3.22 -1.26
C GLU A 526 -29.48 2.51 -2.42
N PRO A 527 -28.28 2.97 -2.81
CA PRO A 527 -27.55 2.37 -3.92
C PRO A 527 -27.27 0.90 -3.61
N SER A 528 -27.59 0.00 -4.54
CA SER A 528 -27.25 -1.42 -4.41
C SER A 528 -25.74 -1.57 -4.25
N LEU A 529 -25.30 -1.98 -3.07
CA LEU A 529 -23.90 -2.28 -2.77
C LEU A 529 -23.44 -3.60 -3.43
N ASP A 530 -24.29 -4.29 -4.19
CA ASP A 530 -23.90 -5.54 -4.88
C ASP A 530 -22.76 -5.31 -5.88
N ARG A 531 -22.71 -4.11 -6.48
CA ARG A 531 -21.69 -3.69 -7.43
C ARG A 531 -21.05 -2.39 -6.98
N ILE A 532 -19.72 -2.36 -6.99
CA ILE A 532 -18.92 -1.19 -6.63
C ILE A 532 -18.20 -0.72 -7.89
N GLY A 533 -18.33 0.55 -8.22
CA GLY A 533 -17.69 1.20 -9.37
C GLY A 533 -17.14 2.57 -8.98
N TYR A 534 -16.59 3.28 -9.96
CA TYR A 534 -16.08 4.64 -9.75
C TYR A 534 -17.20 5.60 -9.33
N GLU A 535 -18.37 5.43 -9.93
CA GLU A 535 -19.58 6.21 -9.68
C GLU A 535 -20.30 5.85 -8.37
N THR A 536 -19.85 4.84 -7.63
CA THR A 536 -20.49 4.44 -6.39
C THR A 536 -20.43 5.57 -5.37
N LEU A 537 -21.62 5.98 -4.89
CA LEU A 537 -21.76 6.96 -3.81
C LEU A 537 -21.21 6.39 -2.52
N ILE A 538 -20.43 7.20 -1.81
CA ILE A 538 -19.87 6.85 -0.51
C ILE A 538 -20.99 6.93 0.54
N PRO A 539 -21.27 5.84 1.28
CA PRO A 539 -22.27 5.83 2.34
C PRO A 539 -21.93 6.82 3.47
N ASP A 540 -22.96 7.39 4.08
CA ASP A 540 -22.79 8.28 5.22
C ASP A 540 -22.16 7.54 6.42
N HIS A 541 -21.14 8.16 6.99
CA HIS A 541 -20.37 7.69 8.14
C HIS A 541 -19.50 8.84 8.68
N LYS A 542 -18.81 8.64 9.80
CA LYS A 542 -18.01 9.70 10.47
C LYS A 542 -17.07 10.48 9.55
N TYR A 543 -16.41 9.80 8.60
CA TYR A 543 -15.45 10.42 7.68
C TYR A 543 -16.06 10.83 6.34
N TRP A 544 -17.38 10.66 6.16
CA TRP A 544 -18.08 11.03 4.93
C TRP A 544 -17.80 12.48 4.47
N PRO A 545 -17.72 13.50 5.36
CA PRO A 545 -17.39 14.87 4.95
C PRO A 545 -16.03 15.04 4.28
N ASN A 546 -15.08 14.11 4.48
CA ASN A 546 -13.76 14.19 3.86
C ASN A 546 -13.81 13.94 2.35
N TYR A 547 -14.88 13.34 1.83
CA TYR A 547 -14.97 12.95 0.42
C TYR A 547 -15.66 13.98 -0.49
N ASP A 548 -15.83 15.21 0.00
CA ASP A 548 -16.28 16.37 -0.79
C ASP A 548 -15.38 16.63 -2.02
N PRO A 549 -15.90 17.18 -3.12
CA PRO A 549 -17.33 17.48 -3.38
C PRO A 549 -18.11 16.37 -4.08
N GLU A 550 -17.44 15.38 -4.67
CA GLU A 550 -18.12 14.37 -5.49
C GLU A 550 -18.79 13.27 -4.66
N TYR A 551 -18.27 12.96 -3.46
CA TYR A 551 -18.73 11.86 -2.61
C TYR A 551 -18.84 10.51 -3.34
N THR A 552 -18.00 10.29 -4.35
CA THR A 552 -17.88 9.03 -5.09
C THR A 552 -16.52 8.37 -4.87
N LEU A 553 -16.37 7.13 -5.34
CA LEU A 553 -15.10 6.40 -5.30
C LEU A 553 -14.14 6.78 -6.44
N ASP A 554 -14.55 7.59 -7.42
CA ASP A 554 -13.67 7.98 -8.52
C ASP A 554 -12.51 8.86 -8.01
N VAL A 555 -11.36 8.67 -8.63
CA VAL A 555 -10.20 9.56 -8.51
C VAL A 555 -9.72 9.77 -9.94
N PRO A 556 -10.12 10.87 -10.60
CA PRO A 556 -9.78 11.12 -12.00
C PRO A 556 -8.29 11.48 -12.14
N SER A 557 -7.75 11.33 -13.34
CA SER A 557 -6.45 11.92 -13.69
C SER A 557 -6.57 13.45 -13.76
N GLY A 558 -5.45 14.13 -13.55
CA GLY A 558 -5.33 15.57 -13.71
C GLY A 558 -4.86 15.97 -15.11
N GLU A 559 -4.37 17.20 -15.23
CA GLU A 559 -3.97 17.81 -16.51
C GLU A 559 -2.46 17.75 -16.81
N MET A 560 -1.69 17.03 -15.99
CA MET A 560 -0.24 16.94 -16.18
C MET A 560 0.10 16.18 -17.47
N ILE A 561 1.01 16.76 -18.26
CA ILE A 561 1.46 16.19 -19.54
C ILE A 561 2.39 15.02 -19.29
N ASP A 562 2.10 13.89 -19.94
CA ASP A 562 2.94 12.70 -19.90
C ASP A 562 4.23 12.91 -20.70
N GLN A 563 5.37 12.80 -20.01
CA GLN A 563 6.71 12.95 -20.59
C GLN A 563 7.34 11.60 -21.00
N ASN A 564 6.59 10.50 -20.97
CA ASN A 564 7.02 9.21 -21.47
C ASN A 564 6.69 9.11 -22.97
N ASP A 565 7.62 9.53 -23.81
CA ASP A 565 7.44 9.43 -25.25
C ASP A 565 7.67 7.99 -25.79
N GLN A 566 7.33 7.79 -27.05
CA GLN A 566 7.48 6.49 -27.71
C GLN A 566 8.95 6.01 -27.73
N ALA A 567 9.92 6.93 -27.82
CA ALA A 567 11.34 6.58 -27.80
C ALA A 567 11.76 6.03 -26.44
N HIS A 568 11.26 6.61 -25.34
CA HIS A 568 11.48 6.11 -23.98
C HIS A 568 10.94 4.69 -23.83
N PHE A 569 9.73 4.42 -24.32
CA PHE A 569 9.17 3.07 -24.30
C PHE A 569 9.95 2.07 -25.16
N GLU A 570 10.49 2.47 -26.31
CA GLU A 570 11.35 1.59 -27.12
C GLU A 570 12.64 1.19 -26.40
N VAL A 571 13.16 2.05 -25.51
CA VAL A 571 14.31 1.71 -24.66
C VAL A 571 13.90 0.68 -23.61
N ILE A 572 12.77 0.89 -22.92
CA ILE A 572 12.18 -0.07 -21.97
C ILE A 572 11.99 -1.43 -22.63
N ASP A 573 11.28 -1.46 -23.77
CA ASP A 573 10.94 -2.68 -24.49
C ASP A 573 12.20 -3.43 -24.92
N ARG A 574 13.23 -2.73 -25.42
CA ARG A 574 14.51 -3.33 -25.84
C ARG A 574 15.27 -3.97 -24.68
N VAL A 575 15.35 -3.28 -23.54
CA VAL A 575 16.07 -3.77 -22.36
C VAL A 575 15.36 -5.00 -21.80
N PHE A 576 14.04 -4.93 -21.61
CA PHE A 576 13.27 -6.04 -21.06
C PHE A 576 13.18 -7.22 -22.02
N PHE A 577 13.10 -7.00 -23.33
CA PHE A 577 13.19 -8.07 -24.32
C PHE A 577 14.48 -8.89 -24.15
N LYS A 578 15.62 -8.24 -23.91
CA LYS A 578 16.90 -8.92 -23.64
C LYS A 578 16.83 -9.75 -22.35
N HIS A 579 16.27 -9.20 -21.27
CA HIS A 579 16.11 -9.93 -20.00
C HIS A 579 15.21 -11.15 -20.17
N ILE A 580 14.03 -10.98 -20.79
CA ILE A 580 13.06 -12.05 -21.06
C ILE A 580 13.68 -13.15 -21.91
N LYS A 581 14.44 -12.79 -22.95
CA LYS A 581 15.16 -13.76 -23.79
C LYS A 581 16.20 -14.56 -22.98
N ASN A 582 16.99 -13.89 -22.14
CA ASN A 582 17.99 -14.55 -21.30
C ASN A 582 17.38 -15.54 -20.30
N MET A 583 16.24 -15.17 -19.68
CA MET A 583 15.49 -16.06 -18.79
C MET A 583 14.91 -17.26 -19.54
N SER A 584 14.37 -17.04 -20.73
CA SER A 584 13.82 -18.12 -21.59
C SER A 584 14.90 -19.12 -22.02
N CYS A 585 16.11 -18.65 -22.36
CA CYS A 585 17.21 -19.55 -22.72
C CYS A 585 17.67 -20.38 -21.51
N SER A 586 17.70 -19.79 -20.32
CA SER A 586 18.15 -20.46 -19.09
C SER A 586 17.20 -21.58 -18.65
N SER A 587 15.90 -21.47 -18.91
CA SER A 587 14.91 -22.50 -18.57
C SER A 587 14.96 -23.73 -19.51
N THR A 588 15.46 -23.56 -20.74
CA THR A 588 15.63 -24.68 -21.69
C THR A 588 16.89 -25.53 -21.44
N GLY A 589 17.88 -25.02 -20.72
CA GLY A 589 19.14 -25.71 -20.44
C GLY A 589 19.11 -26.78 -19.34
N PHE A 590 18.00 -26.89 -18.58
CA PHE A 590 17.90 -27.79 -17.41
C PHE A 590 17.18 -29.12 -17.66
N LYS A 591 16.84 -29.46 -18.92
CA LYS A 591 16.21 -30.75 -19.30
C LYS A 591 17.19 -31.81 -19.85
N SER A 592 18.49 -31.62 -19.70
CA SER A 592 19.49 -32.62 -20.06
C SER A 592 20.56 -32.69 -18.97
N LYS A 593 20.32 -33.51 -17.95
CA LYS A 593 21.32 -34.32 -17.25
C LYS A 593 20.64 -35.28 -16.29
#